data_AF-A0A0J9E5W4-F1
#
_entry.id   AF-A0A0J9E5W4-F1
#
_cell.length_a   1.000
_cell.length_b   1.000
_cell.length_c   1.000
_cell.angle_alpha   90.00
_cell.angle_beta   90.00
_cell.angle_gamma   90.00
#
_symmetry.space_group_name_H-M   'P 1'
#
loop_
_entity.id
_entity.type
_entity.pdbx_description
1 polymer ?
#
loop_
_entity_poly.entity_id
_entity_poly.type
_entity_poly.pdbx_seq_one_letter_code
_entity_poly.pdbx_strand_id
1 'polypeptide(L)'
;MSGIAVFLPNETMCRQAEAILSKRKNHVIVNKPTTIDNVVEETRKAIELGANIVVARGHQASDVKLYTSIPTVEVVMTAQELGLLIVKAKKMVNKPFPKIGIFCWEGMLCDTTYFEQLYEVKITTYHLENQDDWYELVEHGIAEGIDVLIGGEKCVRYATQKDFPSVFLSTTGESIEIAINQAETMYEMAESEKHSYAQFSTVLDSSFNGIVKIGADGQIQTMNRVMEEMLKTSVKSAAGQHISEIMPFMDGEKIGKVLAGEEETYSAFISNEKNAMVVIAEPIVVEQVITGAIISCNRTMRLDWSEDKMKEKLLAGFVAHENLDHMLLKRPGFKDAVALAKIYAQSSSPILVEGYSYEELEQFCQGIHNYSLRKNGPFVVVNAGNIPVERQMHALFGISEAGFDKKQRGALLKANDGTLVIRAVDKLELPVQRYLLSAIRKKRFGLLDIENESVQRVDTRIIACTSKDLKKMVNEGRFRKDLYYLLKAFGITLPKASERRMDLEILLDEYYKKYLERHTRYHVLTPEAREKILSFQWDNNDVQLESFCERMILTATRRKISGEYVQDLLDSLYDLSEQEVKIPQTSSDRGFLEEAKIKDIRDALMRYNGNRMLTAKHLNISTSTLWRYMKKYGI
;
A
#
# COMPACT_ATOMS: atom_id res chain seq x y z
N MET A 1 25.51 -29.18 -12.35
CA MET A 1 24.94 -29.44 -13.69
C MET A 1 23.83 -30.44 -13.49
N SER A 2 22.68 -30.22 -14.12
CA SER A 2 21.56 -31.16 -14.10
C SER A 2 21.91 -32.32 -15.04
N GLY A 3 21.32 -33.51 -14.87
CA GLY A 3 21.62 -34.65 -15.75
C GLY A 3 20.69 -35.84 -15.55
N ILE A 4 20.73 -36.78 -16.49
CA ILE A 4 19.91 -37.98 -16.48
C ILE A 4 20.78 -39.19 -16.07
N ALA A 5 20.27 -40.02 -15.16
CA ALA A 5 20.87 -41.30 -14.81
C ALA A 5 20.03 -42.45 -15.36
N VAL A 6 20.64 -43.36 -16.11
CA VAL A 6 20.00 -44.52 -16.72
C VAL A 6 20.47 -45.77 -15.99
N PHE A 7 19.54 -46.42 -15.29
CA PHE A 7 19.77 -47.63 -14.51
C PHE A 7 18.94 -48.77 -15.08
N LEU A 8 19.62 -49.76 -15.67
CA LEU A 8 18.95 -50.87 -16.35
C LEU A 8 19.35 -52.21 -15.70
N PRO A 9 18.49 -53.25 -15.77
CA PRO A 9 18.72 -54.50 -15.03
C PRO A 9 19.94 -55.32 -15.49
N ASN A 10 20.44 -55.12 -16.71
CA ASN A 10 21.53 -55.90 -17.26
C ASN A 10 22.37 -55.12 -18.27
N GLU A 11 23.55 -55.67 -18.54
CA GLU A 11 24.57 -55.03 -19.36
C GLU A 11 24.17 -54.98 -20.84
N THR A 12 23.35 -55.93 -21.32
CA THR A 12 22.77 -55.89 -22.68
C THR A 12 21.86 -54.69 -22.90
N MET A 13 20.99 -54.37 -21.95
CA MET A 13 20.12 -53.20 -22.01
C MET A 13 20.93 -51.90 -21.92
N CYS A 14 21.98 -51.86 -21.08
CA CYS A 14 22.90 -50.71 -21.05
C CYS A 14 23.61 -50.49 -22.38
N ARG A 15 24.02 -51.54 -23.09
CA ARG A 15 24.58 -51.44 -24.45
C ARG A 15 23.55 -50.94 -25.46
N GLN A 16 22.29 -51.37 -25.35
CA GLN A 16 21.20 -50.82 -26.17
C GLN A 16 21.01 -49.32 -25.91
N ALA A 17 20.98 -48.90 -24.65
CA ALA A 17 20.94 -47.49 -24.27
C ALA A 17 22.13 -46.71 -24.84
N GLU A 18 23.35 -47.24 -24.72
CA GLU A 18 24.56 -46.61 -25.26
C GLU A 18 24.53 -46.46 -26.80
N ALA A 19 24.00 -47.45 -27.50
CA ALA A 19 23.79 -47.38 -28.95
C ALA A 19 22.74 -46.32 -29.36
N ILE A 20 21.76 -46.03 -28.50
CA ILE A 20 20.78 -44.95 -28.71
C ILE A 20 21.44 -43.60 -28.42
N LEU A 21 22.12 -43.50 -27.27
CA LEU A 21 22.76 -42.27 -26.79
C LEU A 21 23.88 -41.80 -27.72
N SER A 22 24.67 -42.71 -28.30
CA SER A 22 25.77 -42.37 -29.22
C SER A 22 25.34 -41.71 -30.53
N LYS A 23 24.06 -41.84 -30.93
CA LYS A 23 23.53 -41.27 -32.18
C LYS A 23 23.16 -39.80 -32.06
N ARG A 24 23.19 -39.22 -30.85
CA ARG A 24 22.72 -37.86 -30.61
C ARG A 24 23.42 -37.20 -29.43
N LYS A 25 23.31 -35.87 -29.35
CA LYS A 25 23.58 -35.18 -28.09
C LYS A 25 22.51 -35.57 -27.08
N ASN A 26 22.92 -35.76 -25.83
CA ASN A 26 22.08 -36.19 -24.74
C ASN A 26 22.66 -35.62 -23.43
N HIS A 27 21.85 -35.68 -22.37
CA HIS A 27 22.20 -35.19 -21.04
C HIS A 27 22.34 -36.35 -20.03
N VAL A 28 22.57 -37.56 -20.53
CA VAL A 28 22.81 -38.74 -19.69
C VAL A 28 24.23 -38.69 -19.15
N ILE A 29 24.35 -38.57 -17.83
CA ILE A 29 25.64 -38.49 -17.12
C ILE A 29 26.07 -39.84 -16.53
N VAL A 30 25.11 -40.77 -16.37
CA VAL A 30 25.35 -42.12 -15.87
C VAL A 30 24.50 -43.10 -16.68
N ASN A 31 25.11 -44.15 -17.23
CA ASN A 31 24.42 -45.32 -17.78
C ASN A 31 25.08 -46.56 -17.19
N LYS A 32 24.38 -47.29 -16.32
CA LYS A 32 24.98 -48.37 -15.54
C LYS A 32 23.99 -49.52 -15.27
N PRO A 33 24.45 -50.79 -15.35
CA PRO A 33 23.62 -51.91 -14.91
C PRO A 33 23.49 -51.88 -13.38
N THR A 34 22.27 -52.06 -12.89
CA THR A 34 21.95 -52.09 -11.46
C THR A 34 21.08 -53.30 -11.14
N THR A 35 20.99 -53.64 -9.86
CA THR A 35 20.06 -54.65 -9.32
C THR A 35 19.02 -53.96 -8.45
N ILE A 36 18.01 -54.70 -8.03
CA ILE A 36 17.01 -54.22 -7.06
C ILE A 36 17.71 -53.80 -5.75
N ASP A 37 18.71 -54.57 -5.30
CA ASP A 37 19.38 -54.32 -4.01
C ASP A 37 20.23 -53.05 -3.98
N ASN A 38 20.68 -52.54 -5.14
CA ASN A 38 21.62 -51.42 -5.19
C ASN A 38 21.12 -50.17 -5.94
N VAL A 39 19.99 -50.24 -6.66
CA VAL A 39 19.53 -49.12 -7.49
C VAL A 39 19.29 -47.83 -6.69
N VAL A 40 18.79 -47.93 -5.45
CA VAL A 40 18.55 -46.77 -4.59
C VAL A 40 19.87 -46.12 -4.15
N GLU A 41 20.88 -46.93 -3.81
CA GLU A 41 22.21 -46.41 -3.43
C GLU A 41 22.89 -45.75 -4.63
N GLU A 42 22.85 -46.39 -5.79
CA GLU A 42 23.41 -45.85 -7.04
C GLU A 42 22.66 -44.57 -7.49
N THR A 43 21.37 -44.49 -7.22
CA THR A 43 20.59 -43.26 -7.45
C THR A 43 21.06 -42.11 -6.58
N ARG A 44 21.32 -42.35 -5.29
CA ARG A 44 21.88 -41.30 -4.41
C ARG A 44 23.24 -40.81 -4.89
N LYS A 45 24.12 -41.73 -5.32
CA LYS A 45 25.42 -41.37 -5.93
C LYS A 45 25.24 -40.55 -7.20
N ALA A 46 24.29 -40.92 -8.06
CA ALA A 46 24.01 -40.15 -9.28
C ALA A 46 23.48 -38.75 -8.97
N ILE A 47 22.65 -38.58 -7.93
CA ILE A 47 22.19 -37.26 -7.46
C ILE A 47 23.37 -36.37 -7.06
N GLU A 48 24.35 -36.92 -6.33
CA GLU A 48 25.57 -36.20 -5.97
C GLU A 48 26.41 -35.79 -7.20
N LEU A 49 26.40 -36.62 -8.26
CA LEU A 49 27.02 -36.29 -9.54
C LEU A 49 26.22 -35.27 -10.38
N GLY A 50 25.03 -34.87 -9.92
CA GLY A 50 24.19 -33.87 -10.57
C GLY A 50 22.96 -34.43 -11.29
N ALA A 51 22.65 -35.72 -11.14
CA ALA A 51 21.44 -36.28 -11.74
C ALA A 51 20.20 -35.69 -11.07
N ASN A 52 19.23 -35.26 -11.88
CA ASN A 52 17.93 -34.77 -11.44
C ASN A 52 16.76 -35.55 -12.05
N ILE A 53 17.04 -36.50 -12.94
CA ILE A 53 16.06 -37.44 -13.52
C ILE A 53 16.69 -38.84 -13.56
N VAL A 54 15.90 -39.86 -13.26
CA VAL A 54 16.29 -41.27 -13.37
C VAL A 54 15.45 -41.97 -14.43
N VAL A 55 16.08 -42.85 -15.21
CA VAL A 55 15.40 -43.84 -16.07
C VAL A 55 15.67 -45.21 -15.47
N ALA A 56 14.60 -45.93 -15.11
CA ALA A 56 14.70 -47.26 -14.51
C ALA A 56 13.59 -48.18 -15.03
N ARG A 57 13.65 -49.48 -14.73
CA ARG A 57 12.69 -50.48 -15.23
C ARG A 57 12.08 -51.33 -14.13
N GLY A 58 10.77 -51.57 -14.21
CA GLY A 58 10.04 -52.49 -13.33
C GLY A 58 10.27 -52.16 -11.86
N HIS A 59 10.59 -53.18 -11.06
CA HIS A 59 10.77 -53.02 -9.61
C HIS A 59 11.84 -52.00 -9.23
N GLN A 60 12.93 -51.88 -10.01
CA GLN A 60 13.95 -50.87 -9.77
C GLN A 60 13.41 -49.44 -9.83
N ALA A 61 12.47 -49.18 -10.76
CA ALA A 61 11.84 -47.86 -10.85
C ALA A 61 10.88 -47.61 -9.68
N SER A 62 10.18 -48.66 -9.23
CA SER A 62 9.32 -48.58 -8.05
C SER A 62 10.13 -48.24 -6.78
N ASP A 63 11.28 -48.89 -6.58
CA ASP A 63 12.17 -48.61 -5.44
C ASP A 63 12.72 -47.19 -5.45
N VAL A 64 13.14 -46.70 -6.64
CA VAL A 64 13.60 -45.32 -6.77
C VAL A 64 12.49 -44.34 -6.40
N LYS A 65 11.26 -44.54 -6.89
CA LYS A 65 10.11 -43.69 -6.56
C LYS A 65 9.72 -43.74 -5.08
N LEU A 66 9.87 -44.90 -4.43
CA LEU A 66 9.48 -45.08 -3.03
C LEU A 66 10.52 -44.51 -2.06
N TYR A 67 11.81 -44.69 -2.35
CA TYR A 67 12.90 -44.38 -1.42
C TYR A 67 13.70 -43.12 -1.76
N THR A 68 13.34 -42.42 -2.84
CA THR A 68 13.96 -41.16 -3.25
C THR A 68 12.91 -40.18 -3.78
N SER A 69 13.26 -38.89 -3.84
CA SER A 69 12.39 -37.84 -4.37
C SER A 69 12.71 -37.46 -5.83
N ILE A 70 13.58 -38.21 -6.52
CA ILE A 70 14.00 -37.86 -7.88
C ILE A 70 12.93 -38.30 -8.89
N PRO A 71 12.54 -37.42 -9.85
CA PRO A 71 11.68 -37.79 -10.95
C PRO A 71 12.22 -39.02 -11.70
N THR A 72 11.35 -40.02 -11.88
CA THR A 72 11.74 -41.32 -12.45
C THR A 72 10.87 -41.67 -13.66
N VAL A 73 11.50 -41.86 -14.82
CA VAL A 73 10.90 -42.41 -16.03
C VAL A 73 11.01 -43.93 -16.01
N GLU A 74 9.91 -44.60 -16.29
CA GLU A 74 9.89 -46.05 -16.38
C GLU A 74 10.11 -46.53 -17.82
N VAL A 75 10.94 -47.56 -17.97
CA VAL A 75 11.08 -48.29 -19.24
C VAL A 75 9.96 -49.30 -19.35
N VAL A 76 8.89 -48.93 -20.06
CA VAL A 76 7.73 -49.78 -20.33
C VAL A 76 7.88 -50.44 -21.70
N MET A 77 7.64 -51.76 -21.79
CA MET A 77 7.72 -52.47 -23.06
C MET A 77 6.70 -51.95 -24.06
N THR A 78 7.09 -51.82 -25.32
CA THR A 78 6.17 -51.39 -26.37
C THR A 78 5.29 -52.55 -26.84
N ALA A 79 4.15 -52.21 -27.44
CA ALA A 79 3.27 -53.21 -28.04
C ALA A 79 3.97 -54.02 -29.14
N GLN A 80 4.89 -53.39 -29.88
CA GLN A 80 5.68 -54.05 -30.90
C GLN A 80 6.69 -55.05 -30.30
N GLU A 81 7.41 -54.66 -29.25
CA GLU A 81 8.32 -55.56 -28.54
C GLU A 81 7.59 -56.79 -28.00
N LEU A 82 6.46 -56.56 -27.32
CA LEU A 82 5.68 -57.65 -26.73
C LEU A 82 5.00 -58.51 -27.81
N GLY A 83 4.52 -57.89 -28.89
CA GLY A 83 3.95 -58.60 -30.05
C GLY A 83 4.94 -59.54 -30.71
N LEU A 84 6.22 -59.13 -30.88
CA LEU A 84 7.27 -60.00 -31.41
C LEU A 84 7.51 -61.22 -30.52
N LEU A 85 7.48 -61.04 -29.20
CA LEU A 85 7.62 -62.14 -28.24
C LEU A 85 6.42 -63.08 -28.27
N ILE A 86 5.20 -62.55 -28.38
CA ILE A 86 3.96 -63.34 -28.49
C ILE A 86 3.96 -64.17 -29.78
N VAL A 87 4.32 -63.56 -30.92
CA VAL A 87 4.43 -64.28 -32.20
C VAL A 87 5.50 -65.38 -32.13
N LYS A 88 6.63 -65.11 -31.47
CA LYS A 88 7.68 -66.11 -31.25
C LYS A 88 7.18 -67.25 -30.37
N ALA A 89 6.50 -66.95 -29.26
CA ALA A 89 5.94 -67.93 -28.35
C ALA A 89 4.87 -68.79 -29.05
N LYS A 90 3.94 -68.17 -29.80
CA LYS A 90 2.92 -68.87 -30.59
C LYS A 90 3.52 -69.84 -31.61
N LYS A 91 4.65 -69.51 -32.23
CA LYS A 91 5.33 -70.43 -33.18
C LYS A 91 5.98 -71.64 -32.49
N MET A 92 6.35 -71.52 -31.21
CA MET A 92 6.95 -72.64 -30.46
C MET A 92 5.92 -73.70 -30.07
N VAL A 93 4.66 -73.30 -29.90
CA VAL A 93 3.57 -74.18 -29.52
C VAL A 93 2.61 -74.34 -30.70
N ASN A 94 2.55 -75.53 -31.30
CA ASN A 94 1.74 -75.81 -32.48
C ASN A 94 0.23 -75.91 -32.14
N LYS A 95 -0.34 -74.84 -31.58
CA LYS A 95 -1.74 -74.72 -31.15
C LYS A 95 -2.38 -73.48 -31.81
N PRO A 96 -3.66 -73.55 -32.21
CA PRO A 96 -4.33 -72.43 -32.87
C PRO A 96 -4.51 -71.21 -31.95
N PHE A 97 -4.86 -71.44 -30.67
CA PHE A 97 -5.02 -70.42 -29.64
C PHE A 97 -4.22 -70.81 -28.39
N PRO A 98 -2.89 -70.59 -28.38
CA PRO A 98 -2.07 -70.95 -27.24
C PRO A 98 -2.33 -70.04 -26.04
N LYS A 99 -2.25 -70.62 -24.84
CA LYS A 99 -2.23 -69.89 -23.57
C LYS A 99 -0.80 -69.48 -23.24
N ILE A 100 -0.54 -68.18 -23.15
CA ILE A 100 0.78 -67.61 -22.90
C ILE A 100 0.78 -67.02 -21.48
N GLY A 101 1.67 -67.52 -20.63
CA GLY A 101 1.93 -66.93 -19.32
C GLY A 101 3.05 -65.90 -19.40
N ILE A 102 2.78 -64.64 -19.07
CA ILE A 102 3.80 -63.56 -19.05
C ILE A 102 4.18 -63.27 -17.60
N PHE A 103 5.43 -63.52 -17.23
CA PHE A 103 5.97 -63.35 -15.88
C PHE A 103 6.87 -62.13 -15.81
N CYS A 104 6.40 -61.06 -15.19
CA CYS A 104 7.12 -59.78 -15.12
C CYS A 104 6.78 -59.00 -13.86
N TRP A 105 7.57 -57.96 -13.56
CA TRP A 105 7.22 -57.00 -12.52
C TRP A 105 6.06 -56.10 -12.94
N GLU A 106 5.36 -55.53 -11.97
CA GLU A 106 4.36 -54.50 -12.22
C GLU A 106 4.96 -53.29 -12.98
N GLY A 107 4.16 -52.63 -13.81
CA GLY A 107 4.57 -51.47 -14.62
C GLY A 107 5.45 -51.80 -15.84
N MET A 108 5.83 -53.06 -16.08
CA MET A 108 6.73 -53.40 -17.21
C MET A 108 6.06 -53.49 -18.58
N LEU A 109 4.75 -53.72 -18.64
CA LEU A 109 4.02 -53.99 -19.89
C LEU A 109 3.23 -52.76 -20.34
N CYS A 110 3.11 -52.57 -21.65
CA CYS A 110 2.10 -51.68 -22.21
C CYS A 110 0.68 -52.21 -21.95
N ASP A 111 -0.32 -51.44 -22.36
CA ASP A 111 -1.70 -51.92 -22.44
C ASP A 111 -1.77 -53.18 -23.35
N THR A 112 -2.29 -54.27 -22.80
CA THR A 112 -2.44 -55.57 -23.46
C THR A 112 -3.90 -55.94 -23.75
N THR A 113 -4.85 -55.02 -23.52
CA THR A 113 -6.30 -55.28 -23.56
C THR A 113 -6.78 -56.04 -24.81
N TYR A 114 -6.23 -55.73 -25.99
CA TYR A 114 -6.63 -56.35 -27.27
C TYR A 114 -5.65 -57.40 -27.80
N PHE A 115 -4.63 -57.79 -27.04
CA PHE A 115 -3.56 -58.65 -27.55
C PHE A 115 -4.04 -60.07 -27.83
N GLU A 116 -4.98 -60.59 -27.02
CA GLU A 116 -5.62 -61.87 -27.27
C GLU A 116 -6.31 -61.92 -28.63
N GLN A 117 -7.00 -60.83 -29.00
CA GLN A 117 -7.67 -60.68 -30.30
C GLN A 117 -6.66 -60.49 -31.44
N LEU A 118 -5.66 -59.63 -31.25
CA LEU A 118 -4.69 -59.27 -32.30
C LEU A 118 -3.78 -60.45 -32.70
N TYR A 119 -3.39 -61.28 -31.73
CA TYR A 119 -2.45 -62.38 -31.95
C TYR A 119 -3.11 -63.75 -31.92
N GLU A 120 -4.42 -63.81 -31.65
CA GLU A 120 -5.21 -65.04 -31.49
C GLU A 120 -4.55 -65.99 -30.47
N VAL A 121 -4.37 -65.48 -29.25
CA VAL A 121 -3.76 -66.18 -28.11
C VAL A 121 -4.62 -65.91 -26.87
N LYS A 122 -4.41 -66.68 -25.79
CA LYS A 122 -4.88 -66.30 -24.45
C LYS A 122 -3.69 -65.85 -23.63
N ILE A 123 -3.78 -64.72 -22.94
CA ILE A 123 -2.69 -64.15 -22.17
C ILE A 123 -3.08 -64.12 -20.71
N THR A 124 -2.21 -64.65 -19.86
CA THR A 124 -2.31 -64.51 -18.41
C THR A 124 -1.02 -63.87 -17.92
N THR A 125 -1.14 -62.70 -17.30
CA THR A 125 0.01 -61.99 -16.73
C THR A 125 0.15 -62.37 -15.26
N TYR A 126 1.35 -62.81 -14.91
CA TYR A 126 1.74 -63.18 -13.55
C TYR A 126 2.72 -62.13 -13.04
N HIS A 127 2.27 -61.32 -12.08
CA HIS A 127 3.07 -60.25 -11.51
C HIS A 127 3.99 -60.76 -10.41
N LEU A 128 5.28 -60.47 -10.54
CA LEU A 128 6.27 -60.73 -9.49
C LEU A 128 6.14 -59.65 -8.41
N GLU A 129 5.94 -60.05 -7.15
CA GLU A 129 5.88 -59.14 -6.01
C GLU A 129 7.24 -59.02 -5.29
N ASN A 130 7.95 -60.14 -5.12
CA ASN A 130 9.29 -60.17 -4.51
C ASN A 130 10.29 -61.00 -5.33
N GLN A 131 11.59 -60.84 -5.03
CA GLN A 131 12.68 -61.50 -5.75
C GLN A 131 12.69 -63.04 -5.64
N ASP A 132 11.98 -63.60 -4.67
CA ASP A 132 12.00 -65.01 -4.32
C ASP A 132 10.75 -65.79 -4.77
N ASP A 133 9.65 -65.08 -5.05
CA ASP A 133 8.33 -65.69 -5.34
C ASP A 133 8.20 -66.20 -6.79
N TRP A 134 9.19 -65.91 -7.65
CA TRP A 134 9.15 -66.27 -9.07
C TRP A 134 9.04 -67.78 -9.31
N TYR A 135 9.58 -68.61 -8.42
CA TYR A 135 9.54 -70.07 -8.57
C TYR A 135 8.12 -70.61 -8.42
N GLU A 136 7.44 -70.23 -7.33
CA GLU A 136 6.08 -70.69 -7.03
C GLU A 136 5.09 -70.18 -8.08
N LEU A 137 5.30 -68.94 -8.56
CA LEU A 137 4.46 -68.34 -9.58
C LEU A 137 4.56 -69.09 -10.91
N VAL A 138 5.78 -69.49 -11.32
CA VAL A 138 5.97 -70.30 -12.54
C VAL A 138 5.32 -71.68 -12.42
N GLU A 139 5.47 -72.34 -11.27
CA GLU A 139 4.79 -73.62 -11.00
C GLU A 139 3.27 -73.48 -11.08
N HIS A 140 2.74 -72.43 -10.49
CA HIS A 140 1.32 -72.13 -10.52
C HIS A 140 0.82 -71.92 -11.94
N GLY A 141 1.49 -71.10 -12.75
CA GLY A 141 1.09 -70.87 -14.15
C GLY A 141 1.16 -72.13 -15.01
N ILE A 142 2.16 -72.99 -14.82
CA ILE A 142 2.24 -74.30 -15.49
C ILE A 142 1.07 -75.18 -15.05
N ALA A 143 0.72 -75.20 -13.75
CA ALA A 143 -0.42 -75.96 -13.23
C ALA A 143 -1.78 -75.44 -13.74
N GLU A 144 -1.91 -74.14 -14.01
CA GLU A 144 -3.09 -73.54 -14.66
C GLU A 144 -3.19 -73.85 -16.17
N GLY A 145 -2.16 -74.51 -16.70
CA GLY A 145 -2.15 -75.04 -18.06
C GLY A 145 -1.83 -73.97 -19.11
N ILE A 146 -0.90 -73.06 -18.82
CA ILE A 146 -0.25 -72.27 -19.88
C ILE A 146 0.49 -73.23 -20.83
N ASP A 147 0.61 -72.84 -22.10
CA ASP A 147 1.29 -73.62 -23.13
C ASP A 147 2.75 -73.19 -23.32
N VAL A 148 3.05 -71.93 -23.04
CA VAL A 148 4.38 -71.33 -23.20
C VAL A 148 4.54 -70.17 -22.21
N LEU A 149 5.75 -70.04 -21.66
CA LEU A 149 6.12 -69.00 -20.71
C LEU A 149 6.89 -67.88 -21.42
N ILE A 150 6.58 -66.63 -21.13
CA ILE A 150 7.42 -65.47 -21.43
C ILE A 150 7.87 -64.86 -20.11
N GLY A 151 9.17 -64.69 -19.88
CA GLY A 151 9.62 -64.14 -18.60
C GLY A 151 11.11 -63.79 -18.54
N GLY A 152 11.54 -63.36 -17.35
CA GLY A 152 12.94 -63.07 -17.08
C GLY A 152 13.85 -64.32 -17.06
N GLU A 153 15.15 -64.10 -16.91
CA GLU A 153 16.17 -65.16 -17.05
C GLU A 153 15.98 -66.32 -16.06
N LYS A 154 15.63 -66.01 -14.79
CA LYS A 154 15.35 -67.03 -13.77
C LYS A 154 14.18 -67.94 -14.19
N CYS A 155 13.06 -67.35 -14.65
CA CYS A 155 11.86 -68.09 -15.09
C CYS A 155 12.15 -68.97 -16.31
N VAL A 156 12.85 -68.42 -17.32
CA VAL A 156 13.18 -69.17 -18.56
C VAL A 156 14.15 -70.31 -18.28
N ARG A 157 15.19 -70.08 -17.47
CA ARG A 157 16.16 -71.11 -17.09
C ARG A 157 15.48 -72.28 -16.40
N TYR A 158 14.56 -71.98 -15.47
CA TYR A 158 13.79 -73.00 -14.77
C TYR A 158 12.82 -73.76 -15.69
N ALA A 159 12.07 -73.04 -16.54
CA ALA A 159 11.19 -73.65 -17.53
C ALA A 159 11.97 -74.59 -18.47
N THR A 160 13.16 -74.18 -18.91
CA THR A 160 14.03 -75.01 -19.77
C THR A 160 14.53 -76.27 -19.05
N GLN A 161 14.85 -76.19 -17.75
CA GLN A 161 15.20 -77.38 -16.95
C GLN A 161 14.05 -78.40 -16.86
N LYS A 162 12.81 -77.95 -16.98
CA LYS A 162 11.59 -78.77 -17.01
C LYS A 162 11.15 -79.17 -18.41
N ASP A 163 11.94 -78.88 -19.44
CA ASP A 163 11.59 -79.06 -20.85
C ASP A 163 10.27 -78.35 -21.23
N PHE A 164 9.98 -77.23 -20.57
CA PHE A 164 8.78 -76.43 -20.79
C PHE A 164 9.06 -75.28 -21.78
N PRO A 165 8.21 -75.08 -22.81
CA PRO A 165 8.39 -74.02 -23.80
C PRO A 165 8.49 -72.64 -23.15
N SER A 166 9.57 -71.92 -23.43
CA SER A 166 9.80 -70.59 -22.83
C SER A 166 10.50 -69.62 -23.78
N VAL A 167 10.19 -68.34 -23.61
CA VAL A 167 10.76 -67.21 -24.36
C VAL A 167 11.28 -66.17 -23.36
N PHE A 168 12.53 -65.75 -23.54
CA PHE A 168 13.10 -64.65 -22.76
C PHE A 168 12.45 -63.32 -23.12
N LEU A 169 12.05 -62.57 -22.09
CA LEU A 169 11.43 -61.25 -22.16
C LEU A 169 12.48 -60.18 -22.57
N SER A 170 12.93 -60.26 -23.82
CA SER A 170 13.92 -59.34 -24.41
C SER A 170 13.29 -58.06 -24.94
N THR A 171 14.02 -56.96 -24.87
CA THR A 171 13.69 -55.67 -25.50
C THR A 171 14.42 -55.53 -26.85
N THR A 172 13.79 -54.89 -27.82
CA THR A 172 14.46 -54.49 -29.08
C THR A 172 15.31 -53.23 -28.89
N GLY A 173 15.03 -52.47 -27.81
CA GLY A 173 15.64 -51.18 -27.51
C GLY A 173 14.67 -50.02 -27.72
N GLU A 174 13.52 -50.26 -28.36
CA GLU A 174 12.50 -49.24 -28.61
C GLU A 174 11.93 -48.66 -27.31
N SER A 175 11.63 -49.51 -26.32
CA SER A 175 11.16 -49.06 -25.00
C SER A 175 12.18 -48.19 -24.27
N ILE A 176 13.47 -48.53 -24.40
CA ILE A 176 14.57 -47.75 -23.83
C ILE A 176 14.66 -46.39 -24.53
N GLU A 177 14.55 -46.35 -25.86
CA GLU A 177 14.59 -45.11 -26.64
C GLU A 177 13.45 -44.16 -26.26
N ILE A 178 12.22 -44.68 -26.12
CA ILE A 178 11.06 -43.89 -25.67
C ILE A 178 11.30 -43.33 -24.27
N ALA A 179 11.77 -44.14 -23.32
CA ALA A 179 12.03 -43.70 -21.96
C ALA A 179 13.14 -42.63 -21.90
N ILE A 180 14.22 -42.79 -22.66
CA ILE A 180 15.28 -41.77 -22.76
C ILE A 180 14.73 -40.49 -23.39
N ASN A 181 13.91 -40.57 -24.46
CA ASN A 181 13.28 -39.40 -25.07
C ASN A 181 12.44 -38.62 -24.06
N GLN A 182 11.62 -39.33 -23.28
CA GLN A 182 10.80 -38.72 -22.24
C GLN A 182 11.67 -38.08 -21.14
N ALA A 183 12.77 -38.74 -20.74
CA ALA A 183 13.71 -38.17 -19.78
C ALA A 183 14.40 -36.89 -20.31
N GLU A 184 14.79 -36.87 -21.58
CA GLU A 184 15.36 -35.69 -22.25
C GLU A 184 14.35 -34.54 -22.31
N THR A 185 13.09 -34.80 -22.69
CA THR A 185 12.04 -33.76 -22.68
C THR A 185 11.83 -33.18 -21.27
N MET A 186 11.79 -34.02 -20.24
CA MET A 186 11.68 -33.55 -18.86
C MET A 186 12.93 -32.76 -18.41
N TYR A 187 14.12 -33.16 -18.89
CA TYR A 187 15.36 -32.42 -18.63
C TYR A 187 15.30 -31.01 -19.22
N GLU A 188 14.89 -30.89 -20.49
CA GLU A 188 14.76 -29.60 -21.17
C GLU A 188 13.76 -28.68 -20.46
N MET A 189 12.62 -29.23 -20.01
CA MET A 189 11.62 -28.50 -19.23
C MET A 189 12.22 -27.97 -17.90
N ALA A 190 12.92 -28.83 -17.15
CA ALA A 190 13.54 -28.44 -15.88
C ALA A 190 14.62 -27.36 -16.05
N GLU A 191 15.45 -27.45 -17.09
CA GLU A 191 16.45 -26.42 -17.38
C GLU A 191 15.79 -25.10 -17.83
N SER A 192 14.73 -25.14 -18.65
CA SER A 192 13.99 -23.95 -19.06
C SER A 192 13.35 -23.22 -17.86
N GLU A 193 12.77 -23.97 -16.92
CA GLU A 193 12.21 -23.42 -15.69
C GLU A 193 13.30 -22.76 -14.84
N LYS A 194 14.44 -23.43 -14.66
CA LYS A 194 15.59 -22.90 -13.91
C LYS A 194 16.16 -21.62 -14.54
N HIS A 195 16.27 -21.58 -15.86
CA HIS A 195 16.67 -20.38 -16.59
C HIS A 195 15.67 -19.24 -16.41
N SER A 196 14.37 -19.52 -16.52
CA SER A 196 13.30 -18.54 -16.31
C SER A 196 13.33 -17.98 -14.88
N TYR A 197 13.52 -18.85 -13.89
CA TYR A 197 13.69 -18.44 -12.49
C TYR A 197 14.91 -17.53 -12.29
N ALA A 198 16.06 -17.89 -12.86
CA ALA A 198 17.27 -17.09 -12.75
C ALA A 198 17.13 -15.70 -13.40
N GLN A 199 16.50 -15.64 -14.59
CA GLN A 199 16.19 -14.37 -15.25
C GLN A 199 15.26 -13.50 -14.39
N PHE A 200 14.18 -14.09 -13.87
CA PHE A 200 13.23 -13.39 -13.01
C PHE A 200 13.89 -12.87 -11.72
N SER A 201 14.69 -13.70 -11.04
CA SER A 201 15.44 -13.30 -9.84
C SER A 201 16.39 -12.13 -10.14
N THR A 202 17.07 -12.16 -11.29
CA THR A 202 17.98 -11.08 -11.70
C THR A 202 17.23 -9.77 -11.92
N VAL A 203 16.04 -9.82 -12.54
CA VAL A 203 15.17 -8.64 -12.72
C VAL A 203 14.76 -8.07 -11.36
N LEU A 204 14.34 -8.92 -10.43
CA LEU A 204 13.97 -8.50 -9.08
C LEU A 204 15.13 -7.86 -8.31
N ASP A 205 16.33 -8.43 -8.37
CA ASP A 205 17.51 -7.92 -7.67
C ASP A 205 18.09 -6.65 -8.30
N SER A 206 17.85 -6.42 -9.59
CA SER A 206 18.22 -5.16 -10.25
C SER A 206 17.34 -3.96 -9.85
N SER A 207 16.20 -4.23 -9.20
CA SER A 207 15.30 -3.18 -8.72
C SER A 207 15.84 -2.47 -7.48
N PHE A 208 15.69 -1.15 -7.43
CA PHE A 208 15.99 -0.35 -6.24
C PHE A 208 14.92 -0.47 -5.14
N ASN A 209 13.78 -1.06 -5.46
CA ASN A 209 12.67 -1.28 -4.53
C ASN A 209 12.83 -2.63 -3.83
N GLY A 210 12.41 -2.73 -2.58
CA GLY A 210 12.23 -4.03 -1.93
C GLY A 210 11.01 -4.70 -2.54
N ILE A 211 11.15 -5.91 -3.09
CA ILE A 211 10.05 -6.66 -3.71
C ILE A 211 9.88 -7.99 -2.99
N VAL A 212 8.63 -8.35 -2.68
CA VAL A 212 8.26 -9.67 -2.14
C VAL A 212 7.08 -10.24 -2.94
N LYS A 213 7.17 -11.53 -3.28
CA LYS A 213 6.10 -12.31 -3.89
C LYS A 213 5.40 -13.13 -2.83
N ILE A 214 4.08 -13.06 -2.79
CA ILE A 214 3.23 -13.86 -1.91
C ILE A 214 2.30 -14.76 -2.72
N GLY A 215 1.93 -15.91 -2.16
CA GLY A 215 0.90 -16.80 -2.70
C GLY A 215 -0.52 -16.29 -2.43
N ALA A 216 -1.52 -17.00 -2.98
CA ALA A 216 -2.94 -16.71 -2.76
C ALA A 216 -3.36 -16.82 -1.28
N ASP A 217 -2.61 -17.56 -0.47
CA ASP A 217 -2.76 -17.72 0.97
C ASP A 217 -2.02 -16.65 1.80
N GLY A 218 -1.39 -15.67 1.13
CA GLY A 218 -0.62 -14.62 1.79
C GLY A 218 0.76 -15.05 2.28
N GLN A 219 1.19 -16.30 2.00
CA GLN A 219 2.52 -16.78 2.38
C GLN A 219 3.59 -16.28 1.44
N ILE A 220 4.75 -15.92 1.98
CA ILE A 220 5.89 -15.44 1.21
C ILE A 220 6.50 -16.60 0.41
N GLN A 221 6.62 -16.41 -0.91
CA GLN A 221 7.27 -17.37 -1.80
C GLN A 221 8.73 -16.98 -2.06
N THR A 222 9.00 -15.70 -2.30
CA THR A 222 10.36 -15.17 -2.53
C THR A 222 10.42 -13.66 -2.30
N MET A 223 11.61 -13.12 -2.12
CA MET A 223 11.86 -11.68 -2.03
C MET A 223 13.24 -11.33 -2.60
N ASN A 224 13.43 -10.09 -3.05
CA ASN A 224 14.71 -9.64 -3.58
C ASN A 224 15.67 -9.22 -2.44
N ARG A 225 16.96 -9.09 -2.76
CA ARG A 225 17.99 -8.70 -1.78
C ARG A 225 17.67 -7.39 -1.05
N VAL A 226 17.12 -6.42 -1.77
CA VAL A 226 16.75 -5.13 -1.17
C VAL A 226 15.70 -5.33 -0.08
N MET A 227 14.72 -6.21 -0.30
CA MET A 227 13.71 -6.53 0.70
C MET A 227 14.30 -7.27 1.90
N GLU A 228 15.24 -8.20 1.70
CA GLU A 228 15.94 -8.87 2.80
C GLU A 228 16.66 -7.84 3.70
N GLU A 229 17.34 -6.87 3.09
CA GLU A 229 18.01 -5.77 3.80
C GLU A 229 17.00 -4.82 4.47
N MET A 230 15.81 -4.66 3.90
CA MET A 230 14.71 -3.88 4.50
C MET A 230 14.14 -4.55 5.74
N LEU A 231 13.87 -5.85 5.69
CA LEU A 231 13.21 -6.62 6.73
C LEU A 231 14.21 -7.25 7.72
N LYS A 232 15.51 -7.16 7.43
CA LYS A 232 16.60 -7.83 8.16
C LYS A 232 16.34 -9.34 8.33
N THR A 233 15.68 -9.93 7.34
CA THR A 233 15.22 -11.33 7.34
C THR A 233 15.57 -11.93 5.99
N SER A 234 16.14 -13.13 5.99
CA SER A 234 16.49 -13.81 4.73
C SER A 234 15.29 -14.49 4.09
N VAL A 235 15.31 -14.64 2.76
CA VAL A 235 14.30 -15.38 1.98
C VAL A 235 14.07 -16.77 2.57
N LYS A 236 15.16 -17.47 2.94
CA LYS A 236 15.07 -18.84 3.51
C LYS A 236 14.30 -18.91 4.82
N SER A 237 14.35 -17.85 5.64
CA SER A 237 13.62 -17.77 6.90
C SER A 237 12.19 -17.29 6.72
N ALA A 238 11.96 -16.44 5.72
CA ALA A 238 10.66 -15.83 5.47
C ALA A 238 9.74 -16.68 4.61
N ALA A 239 10.28 -17.56 3.76
CA ALA A 239 9.50 -18.43 2.89
C ALA A 239 8.52 -19.29 3.70
N GLY A 240 7.25 -19.29 3.29
CA GLY A 240 6.15 -19.97 3.99
C GLY A 240 5.54 -19.21 5.17
N GLN A 241 6.14 -18.11 5.63
CA GLN A 241 5.53 -17.25 6.66
C GLN A 241 4.50 -16.30 6.03
N HIS A 242 3.46 -15.96 6.80
CA HIS A 242 2.44 -15.02 6.33
C HIS A 242 2.98 -13.58 6.33
N ILE A 243 2.67 -12.82 5.27
CA ILE A 243 3.22 -11.47 5.09
C ILE A 243 2.91 -10.51 6.24
N SER A 244 1.74 -10.65 6.87
CA SER A 244 1.33 -9.82 8.01
C SER A 244 2.18 -10.04 9.26
N GLU A 245 2.85 -11.19 9.40
CA GLU A 245 3.75 -11.46 10.52
C GLU A 245 5.08 -10.73 10.36
N ILE A 246 5.60 -10.70 9.13
CA ILE A 246 6.88 -10.02 8.83
C ILE A 246 6.68 -8.51 8.69
N MET A 247 5.52 -8.08 8.20
CA MET A 247 5.18 -6.67 7.98
C MET A 247 3.87 -6.28 8.70
N PRO A 248 3.88 -6.23 10.05
CA PRO A 248 2.68 -6.01 10.86
C PRO A 248 2.10 -4.59 10.74
N PHE A 249 2.86 -3.67 10.14
CA PHE A 249 2.46 -2.29 9.89
C PHE A 249 1.66 -2.11 8.59
N MET A 250 1.47 -3.19 7.81
CA MET A 250 0.58 -3.18 6.65
C MET A 250 -0.85 -3.53 7.07
N ASP A 251 -1.82 -2.99 6.36
CA ASP A 251 -3.22 -3.38 6.52
C ASP A 251 -3.44 -4.76 5.87
N GLY A 252 -3.48 -5.80 6.70
CA GLY A 252 -3.69 -7.17 6.23
C GLY A 252 -5.05 -7.40 5.58
N GLU A 253 -6.09 -6.62 5.96
CA GLU A 253 -7.42 -6.73 5.38
C GLU A 253 -7.41 -6.23 3.93
N LYS A 254 -6.70 -5.13 3.67
CA LYS A 254 -6.47 -4.58 2.33
C LYS A 254 -5.74 -5.55 1.41
N ILE A 255 -4.68 -6.20 1.90
CA ILE A 255 -3.95 -7.22 1.14
C ILE A 255 -4.86 -8.41 0.85
N GLY A 256 -5.68 -8.83 1.80
CA GLY A 256 -6.69 -9.87 1.60
C GLY A 256 -7.66 -9.53 0.47
N LYS A 257 -8.12 -8.28 0.37
CA LYS A 257 -9.00 -7.81 -0.71
C LYS A 257 -8.33 -7.84 -2.08
N VAL A 258 -7.04 -7.52 -2.17
CA VAL A 258 -6.27 -7.66 -3.41
C VAL A 258 -6.16 -9.13 -3.82
N LEU A 259 -5.87 -10.03 -2.88
CA LEU A 259 -5.81 -11.47 -3.15
C LEU A 259 -7.17 -12.08 -3.52
N ALA A 260 -8.27 -11.52 -2.98
CA ALA A 260 -9.64 -11.90 -3.33
C ALA A 260 -10.14 -11.29 -4.65
N GLY A 261 -9.41 -10.35 -5.24
CA GLY A 261 -9.81 -9.64 -6.46
C GLY A 261 -10.88 -8.56 -6.25
N GLU A 262 -11.10 -8.14 -5.00
CA GLU A 262 -12.03 -7.06 -4.64
C GLU A 262 -11.40 -5.65 -4.81
N GLU A 263 -10.06 -5.55 -4.75
CA GLU A 263 -9.29 -4.35 -5.08
C GLU A 263 -8.29 -4.63 -6.21
N GLU A 264 -8.23 -3.78 -7.24
CA GLU A 264 -7.28 -3.93 -8.37
C GLU A 264 -5.82 -3.71 -7.93
N THR A 265 -5.58 -2.80 -6.98
CA THR A 265 -4.24 -2.47 -6.47
C THR A 265 -4.36 -1.84 -5.09
N TYR A 266 -3.49 -2.24 -4.17
CA TYR A 266 -3.34 -1.58 -2.88
C TYR A 266 -2.12 -0.66 -2.90
N SER A 267 -2.28 0.59 -2.45
CA SER A 267 -1.18 1.55 -2.32
C SER A 267 -1.28 2.29 -0.99
N ALA A 268 -0.19 2.28 -0.22
CA ALA A 268 -0.13 2.91 1.08
C ALA A 268 1.24 3.55 1.35
N PHE A 269 1.23 4.69 2.04
CA PHE A 269 2.42 5.29 2.61
C PHE A 269 2.58 4.80 4.04
N ILE A 270 3.69 4.12 4.31
CA ILE A 270 4.00 3.56 5.62
C ILE A 270 5.23 4.26 6.18
N SER A 271 5.14 4.76 7.41
CA SER A 271 6.26 5.38 8.10
C SER A 271 6.57 4.65 9.41
N ASN A 272 7.81 4.24 9.60
CA ASN A 272 8.37 3.76 10.86
C ASN A 272 9.32 4.83 11.45
N GLU A 273 9.79 4.65 12.68
CA GLU A 273 10.71 5.54 13.40
C GLU A 273 11.98 5.85 12.60
N LYS A 274 12.41 4.97 11.68
CA LYS A 274 13.62 5.15 10.85
C LYS A 274 13.37 5.30 9.35
N ASN A 275 12.29 4.76 8.78
CA ASN A 275 12.05 4.74 7.33
C ASN A 275 10.65 5.26 6.97
N ALA A 276 10.53 6.06 5.91
CA ALA A 276 9.26 6.31 5.22
C ALA A 276 9.27 5.55 3.89
N MET A 277 8.23 4.80 3.60
CA MET A 277 8.17 3.92 2.43
C MET A 277 6.79 3.98 1.77
N VAL A 278 6.78 3.85 0.45
CA VAL A 278 5.56 3.59 -0.31
C VAL A 278 5.45 2.10 -0.55
N VAL A 279 4.31 1.51 -0.21
CA VAL A 279 4.01 0.11 -0.43
C VAL A 279 2.92 0.02 -1.49
N ILE A 280 3.16 -0.79 -2.51
CA ILE A 280 2.21 -1.09 -3.58
C ILE A 280 2.06 -2.61 -3.66
N ALA A 281 0.84 -3.13 -3.65
CA ALA A 281 0.56 -4.54 -3.87
C ALA A 281 -0.31 -4.74 -5.12
N GLU A 282 0.17 -5.56 -6.05
CA GLU A 282 -0.47 -5.89 -7.32
C GLU A 282 -0.74 -7.40 -7.43
N PRO A 283 -1.95 -7.84 -7.83
CA PRO A 283 -2.28 -9.25 -7.92
C PRO A 283 -1.61 -9.92 -9.13
N ILE A 284 -1.22 -11.19 -8.98
CA ILE A 284 -0.70 -12.04 -10.05
C ILE A 284 -1.87 -12.82 -10.66
N VAL A 285 -2.26 -12.45 -11.87
CA VAL A 285 -3.38 -13.06 -12.60
C VAL A 285 -2.87 -14.02 -13.66
N VAL A 286 -3.24 -15.29 -13.55
CA VAL A 286 -2.99 -16.34 -14.56
C VAL A 286 -4.33 -16.87 -15.01
N GLU A 287 -4.65 -16.74 -16.31
CA GLU A 287 -5.92 -17.21 -16.89
C GLU A 287 -7.17 -16.72 -16.12
N GLN A 288 -7.17 -15.45 -15.70
CA GLN A 288 -8.22 -14.81 -14.87
C GLN A 288 -8.32 -15.31 -13.42
N VAL A 289 -7.41 -16.17 -12.98
CA VAL A 289 -7.32 -16.63 -11.59
C VAL A 289 -6.19 -15.89 -10.88
N ILE A 290 -6.49 -15.32 -9.71
CA ILE A 290 -5.46 -14.71 -8.85
C ILE A 290 -4.69 -15.82 -8.14
N THR A 291 -3.39 -15.87 -8.37
CA THR A 291 -2.50 -16.90 -7.81
C THR A 291 -1.60 -16.38 -6.68
N GLY A 292 -1.66 -15.07 -6.42
CA GLY A 292 -0.85 -14.39 -5.41
C GLY A 292 -0.77 -12.88 -5.68
N ALA A 293 0.23 -12.22 -5.08
CA ALA A 293 0.50 -10.81 -5.32
C ALA A 293 2.00 -10.48 -5.25
N ILE A 294 2.39 -9.37 -5.90
CA ILE A 294 3.70 -8.75 -5.79
C ILE A 294 3.55 -7.50 -4.94
N ILE A 295 4.33 -7.41 -3.85
CA ILE A 295 4.39 -6.24 -2.99
C ILE A 295 5.73 -5.54 -3.20
N SER A 296 5.68 -4.29 -3.63
CA SER A 296 6.82 -3.41 -3.85
C SER A 296 6.89 -2.33 -2.76
N CYS A 297 8.06 -2.20 -2.14
CA CYS A 297 8.37 -1.21 -1.10
C CYS A 297 9.46 -0.26 -1.59
N ASN A 298 9.11 1.01 -1.79
CA ASN A 298 10.04 2.06 -2.19
C ASN A 298 10.43 2.92 -1.00
N ARG A 299 11.73 2.94 -0.64
CA ARG A 299 12.25 3.80 0.44
C ARG A 299 12.29 5.26 -0.02
N THR A 300 11.62 6.13 0.74
CA THR A 300 11.74 7.58 0.58
C THR A 300 12.91 8.07 1.44
N MET A 301 13.86 8.81 0.85
CA MET A 301 14.99 9.39 1.60
C MET A 301 14.48 10.28 2.74
N ARG A 302 14.88 9.96 3.98
CA ARG A 302 14.86 10.91 5.10
C ARG A 302 16.18 11.67 5.09
N LEU A 303 16.13 12.98 5.35
CA LEU A 303 17.34 13.72 5.68
C LEU A 303 17.88 13.19 7.02
N ASP A 304 19.14 12.77 7.04
CA ASP A 304 19.84 12.41 8.27
C ASP A 304 20.09 13.67 9.12
N TRP A 305 19.51 13.68 10.33
CA TRP A 305 19.70 14.76 11.29
C TRP A 305 20.61 14.29 12.41
N SER A 306 21.67 15.04 12.70
CA SER A 306 22.51 14.81 13.88
C SER A 306 21.81 15.29 15.16
N GLU A 307 21.90 14.52 16.25
CA GLU A 307 21.25 14.82 17.54
C GLU A 307 21.65 16.20 18.11
N ASP A 308 22.88 16.65 17.85
CA ASP A 308 23.40 17.94 18.33
C ASP A 308 22.66 19.15 17.71
N LYS A 309 22.30 19.07 16.42
CA LYS A 309 21.51 20.13 15.75
C LYS A 309 20.07 20.20 16.23
N MET A 310 19.54 19.10 16.77
CA MET A 310 18.18 19.03 17.30
C MET A 310 18.10 19.73 18.68
N LYS A 311 19.09 19.51 19.55
CA LYS A 311 19.18 20.17 20.87
C LYS A 311 19.33 21.70 20.76
N GLU A 312 20.16 22.18 19.84
CA GLU A 312 20.37 23.62 19.62
C GLU A 312 19.09 24.33 19.16
N LYS A 313 18.22 23.64 18.40
CA LYS A 313 16.94 24.18 17.90
C LYS A 313 15.81 24.13 18.92
N LEU A 314 15.78 23.12 19.78
CA LEU A 314 14.90 23.06 20.95
C LEU A 314 15.13 24.26 21.88
N LEU A 315 16.39 24.67 22.07
CA LEU A 315 16.75 25.85 22.85
C LEU A 315 16.37 27.19 22.18
N ALA A 316 16.19 27.19 20.85
CA ALA A 316 15.90 28.38 20.05
C ALA A 316 14.40 28.62 19.77
N GLY A 317 13.51 27.74 20.23
CA GLY A 317 12.04 27.92 20.11
C GLY A 317 11.45 27.64 18.71
N PHE A 318 12.19 26.97 17.82
CA PHE A 318 11.73 26.64 16.45
C PHE A 318 11.09 25.25 16.36
N VAL A 319 10.06 25.00 17.18
CA VAL A 319 9.45 23.67 17.34
C VAL A 319 7.95 23.72 17.05
N ALA A 320 7.43 22.70 16.36
CA ALA A 320 5.99 22.50 16.16
C ALA A 320 5.43 21.57 17.25
N HIS A 321 4.37 22.00 17.93
CA HIS A 321 3.79 21.26 19.06
C HIS A 321 2.54 20.45 18.68
N GLU A 322 1.84 20.86 17.62
CA GLU A 322 0.57 20.25 17.23
C GLU A 322 0.73 19.05 16.29
N ASN A 323 -0.21 18.10 16.38
CA ASN A 323 -0.29 16.94 15.49
C ASN A 323 -1.68 16.89 14.82
N LEU A 324 -1.72 16.52 13.53
CA LEU A 324 -2.95 16.35 12.77
C LEU A 324 -3.90 15.32 13.40
N ASP A 325 -3.38 14.23 13.99
CA ASP A 325 -4.21 13.20 14.62
C ASP A 325 -4.91 13.72 15.88
N HIS A 326 -4.19 14.46 16.73
CA HIS A 326 -4.76 15.11 17.90
C HIS A 326 -5.77 16.20 17.50
N MET A 327 -5.49 16.92 16.41
CA MET A 327 -6.41 17.93 15.90
C MET A 327 -7.73 17.31 15.45
N LEU A 328 -7.72 16.14 14.79
CA LEU A 328 -8.95 15.44 14.39
C LEU A 328 -9.83 15.01 15.56
N LEU A 329 -9.24 14.69 16.72
CA LEU A 329 -10.00 14.36 17.93
C LEU A 329 -10.83 15.55 18.43
N LYS A 330 -10.29 16.77 18.31
CA LYS A 330 -10.98 18.00 18.71
C LYS A 330 -11.86 18.58 17.61
N ARG A 331 -11.47 18.38 16.35
CA ARG A 331 -12.06 19.00 15.16
C ARG A 331 -12.31 17.94 14.07
N PRO A 332 -13.29 17.03 14.26
CA PRO A 332 -13.59 15.98 13.29
C PRO A 332 -14.00 16.53 11.91
N GLY A 333 -14.54 17.74 11.83
CA GLY A 333 -14.87 18.44 10.58
C GLY A 333 -13.66 18.71 9.68
N PHE A 334 -12.44 18.60 10.18
CA PHE A 334 -11.21 18.72 9.39
C PHE A 334 -10.78 17.42 8.69
N LYS A 335 -11.55 16.32 8.78
CA LYS A 335 -11.19 15.00 8.23
C LYS A 335 -10.62 15.06 6.80
N ASP A 336 -11.31 15.71 5.88
CA ASP A 336 -10.91 15.76 4.47
C ASP A 336 -9.66 16.63 4.28
N ALA A 337 -9.58 17.77 4.98
CA ALA A 337 -8.41 18.63 4.97
C ALA A 337 -7.18 17.91 5.54
N VAL A 338 -7.33 17.13 6.62
CA VAL A 338 -6.25 16.36 7.23
C VAL A 338 -5.78 15.22 6.32
N ALA A 339 -6.70 14.52 5.64
CA ALA A 339 -6.34 13.51 4.67
C ALA A 339 -5.46 14.10 3.55
N LEU A 340 -5.86 15.24 2.98
CA LEU A 340 -5.06 15.96 1.99
C LEU A 340 -3.73 16.46 2.57
N ALA A 341 -3.74 17.01 3.78
CA ALA A 341 -2.55 17.47 4.48
C ALA A 341 -1.51 16.37 4.67
N LYS A 342 -1.93 15.16 5.06
CA LYS A 342 -1.05 14.00 5.23
C LYS A 342 -0.38 13.59 3.92
N ILE A 343 -1.12 13.64 2.80
CA ILE A 343 -0.58 13.37 1.46
C ILE A 343 0.41 14.47 1.06
N TYR A 344 0.01 15.74 1.16
CA TYR A 344 0.85 16.87 0.75
C TYR A 344 2.08 17.03 1.64
N ALA A 345 2.01 16.62 2.91
CA ALA A 345 3.13 16.61 3.85
C ALA A 345 4.32 15.77 3.36
N GLN A 346 4.10 14.75 2.51
CA GLN A 346 5.18 13.92 1.95
C GLN A 346 5.99 14.63 0.86
N SER A 347 5.46 15.69 0.26
CA SER A 347 6.16 16.50 -0.75
C SER A 347 6.89 17.70 -0.13
N SER A 348 7.98 18.15 -0.75
CA SER A 348 8.62 19.43 -0.44
C SER A 348 7.98 20.63 -1.15
N SER A 349 6.93 20.41 -1.94
CA SER A 349 6.18 21.47 -2.63
C SER A 349 5.60 22.49 -1.63
N PRO A 350 5.44 23.76 -2.06
CA PRO A 350 4.78 24.76 -1.23
C PRO A 350 3.30 24.44 -1.08
N ILE A 351 2.74 24.66 0.11
CA ILE A 351 1.31 24.44 0.40
C ILE A 351 0.63 25.79 0.65
N LEU A 352 -0.57 25.96 0.12
CA LEU A 352 -1.47 27.06 0.49
C LEU A 352 -2.55 26.55 1.43
N VAL A 353 -2.63 27.08 2.64
CA VAL A 353 -3.72 26.78 3.58
C VAL A 353 -4.62 28.00 3.67
N GLU A 354 -5.89 27.80 3.31
CA GLU A 354 -6.92 28.84 3.30
C GLU A 354 -7.90 28.56 4.44
N GLY A 355 -8.22 29.57 5.24
CA GLY A 355 -9.13 29.42 6.37
C GLY A 355 -9.37 30.74 7.09
N TYR A 356 -10.29 30.75 8.04
CA TYR A 356 -10.80 32.00 8.62
C TYR A 356 -10.03 32.43 9.87
N SER A 357 -9.51 31.48 10.65
CA SER A 357 -8.69 31.75 11.83
C SER A 357 -7.21 31.51 11.56
N TYR A 358 -6.38 32.53 11.78
CA TYR A 358 -4.93 32.39 11.65
C TYR A 358 -4.31 31.46 12.69
N GLU A 359 -4.92 31.34 13.88
CA GLU A 359 -4.43 30.44 14.94
C GLU A 359 -4.66 28.99 14.55
N GLU A 360 -5.85 28.66 14.04
CA GLU A 360 -6.13 27.31 13.53
C GLU A 360 -5.25 26.96 12.34
N LEU A 361 -5.07 27.92 11.41
CA LEU A 361 -4.18 27.73 10.27
C LEU A 361 -2.75 27.43 10.72
N GLU A 362 -2.25 28.13 11.74
CA GLU A 362 -0.92 27.89 12.29
C GLU A 362 -0.81 26.51 12.96
N GLN A 363 -1.79 26.12 13.79
CA GLN A 363 -1.84 24.79 14.40
C GLN A 363 -1.89 23.68 13.32
N PHE A 364 -2.66 23.91 12.25
CA PHE A 364 -2.75 22.98 11.12
C PHE A 364 -1.41 22.87 10.38
N CYS A 365 -0.71 23.99 10.19
CA CYS A 365 0.63 24.02 9.59
C CYS A 365 1.67 23.30 10.44
N GLN A 366 1.59 23.41 11.77
CA GLN A 366 2.43 22.63 12.69
C GLN A 366 2.20 21.13 12.50
N GLY A 367 0.93 20.72 12.40
CA GLY A 367 0.58 19.33 12.09
C GLY A 367 1.15 18.84 10.75
N ILE A 368 1.02 19.65 9.68
CA ILE A 368 1.62 19.33 8.37
C ILE A 368 3.14 19.13 8.48
N HIS A 369 3.82 20.02 9.22
CA HIS A 369 5.26 19.92 9.43
C HIS A 369 5.64 18.63 10.16
N ASN A 370 4.95 18.29 11.24
CA ASN A 370 5.21 17.10 12.04
C ASN A 370 4.94 15.78 11.29
N TYR A 371 4.04 15.80 10.30
CA TYR A 371 3.80 14.65 9.43
C TYR A 371 4.76 14.56 8.23
N SER A 372 5.61 15.58 8.02
CA SER A 372 6.49 15.66 6.86
C SER A 372 7.85 14.97 7.06
N LEU A 373 8.57 14.77 5.95
CA LEU A 373 9.97 14.35 5.95
C LEU A 373 10.91 15.35 6.66
N ARG A 374 10.44 16.58 6.93
CA ARG A 374 11.19 17.67 7.57
C ARG A 374 10.80 17.90 9.02
N LYS A 375 10.08 16.98 9.66
CA LYS A 375 9.63 17.10 11.07
C LYS A 375 10.74 17.33 12.10
N ASN A 376 11.98 16.93 11.79
CA ASN A 376 13.15 17.15 12.64
C ASN A 376 13.88 18.47 12.32
N GLY A 377 13.42 19.19 11.29
CA GLY A 377 13.92 20.49 10.89
C GLY A 377 13.23 21.63 11.64
N PRO A 378 13.72 22.87 11.49
CA PRO A 378 13.18 24.03 12.17
C PRO A 378 11.77 24.37 11.64
N PHE A 379 10.87 24.69 12.56
CA PHE A 379 9.56 25.27 12.24
C PHE A 379 9.59 26.77 12.56
N VAL A 380 9.48 27.61 11.54
CA VAL A 380 9.54 29.07 11.68
C VAL A 380 8.25 29.69 11.18
N VAL A 381 7.69 30.62 11.93
CA VAL A 381 6.49 31.37 11.53
C VAL A 381 6.84 32.84 11.35
N VAL A 382 6.39 33.43 10.24
CA VAL A 382 6.45 34.86 9.97
C VAL A 382 5.06 35.39 9.70
N ASN A 383 4.71 36.50 10.33
CA ASN A 383 3.49 37.23 10.05
C ASN A 383 3.76 38.39 9.09
N ALA A 384 3.17 38.36 7.90
CA ALA A 384 3.27 39.42 6.90
C ALA A 384 2.24 40.56 7.12
N GLY A 385 1.46 40.52 8.19
CA GLY A 385 0.39 41.48 8.46
C GLY A 385 0.90 42.88 8.82
N ASN A 386 0.39 43.89 8.11
CA ASN A 386 0.48 45.32 8.43
C ASN A 386 1.91 45.86 8.69
N ILE A 387 2.92 45.32 8.01
CA ILE A 387 4.30 45.80 8.08
C ILE A 387 4.78 46.36 6.73
N PRO A 388 5.59 47.44 6.71
CA PRO A 388 6.15 48.02 5.48
C PRO A 388 7.00 47.03 4.68
N VAL A 389 7.19 47.31 3.39
CA VAL A 389 7.95 46.47 2.44
C VAL A 389 9.35 46.15 2.98
N GLU A 390 10.03 47.14 3.56
CA GLU A 390 11.38 47.03 4.08
C GLU A 390 11.44 46.02 5.24
N ARG A 391 10.42 46.04 6.12
CA ARG A 391 10.31 45.07 7.21
C ARG A 391 9.93 43.68 6.72
N GLN A 392 9.10 43.58 5.68
CA GLN A 392 8.81 42.29 5.05
C GLN A 392 10.07 41.68 4.42
N MET A 393 10.86 42.49 3.72
CA MET A 393 12.13 42.09 3.12
C MET A 393 13.13 41.62 4.18
N HIS A 394 13.26 42.36 5.28
CA HIS A 394 14.13 41.99 6.39
C HIS A 394 13.65 40.71 7.10
N ALA A 395 12.36 40.62 7.44
CA ALA A 395 11.81 39.47 8.15
C ALA A 395 11.93 38.16 7.36
N LEU A 396 11.60 38.15 6.06
CA LEU A 396 11.63 36.95 5.23
C LEU A 396 13.04 36.61 4.72
N PHE A 397 13.76 37.61 4.21
CA PHE A 397 15.01 37.41 3.47
C PHE A 397 16.27 37.91 4.20
N GLY A 398 16.12 38.71 5.26
CA GLY A 398 17.25 39.34 5.96
C GLY A 398 17.89 40.47 5.16
N ILE A 399 17.13 41.11 4.27
CA ILE A 399 17.60 42.20 3.40
C ILE A 399 17.25 43.53 4.06
N SER A 400 18.24 44.42 4.19
CA SER A 400 18.09 45.83 4.59
C SER A 400 18.57 46.76 3.47
N GLU A 401 18.47 48.08 3.65
CA GLU A 401 18.98 49.08 2.70
C GLU A 401 20.46 48.89 2.36
N ALA A 402 21.25 48.33 3.29
CA ALA A 402 22.68 48.06 3.11
C ALA A 402 22.99 46.65 2.55
N GLY A 403 21.97 45.91 2.10
CA GLY A 403 22.10 44.53 1.63
C GLY A 403 21.78 43.48 2.70
N PHE A 404 22.42 42.31 2.64
CA PHE A 404 22.15 41.23 3.60
C PHE A 404 22.66 41.56 5.01
N ASP A 405 21.76 41.50 5.98
CA ASP A 405 22.10 41.67 7.39
C ASP A 405 22.87 40.44 7.90
N LYS A 406 24.17 40.63 8.17
CA LYS A 406 25.05 39.58 8.69
C LYS A 406 24.76 39.19 10.15
N LYS A 407 24.09 40.06 10.92
CA LYS A 407 23.77 39.84 12.33
C LYS A 407 22.40 39.18 12.52
N GLN A 408 21.40 39.54 11.72
CA GLN A 408 20.06 38.95 11.77
C GLN A 408 19.68 38.27 10.45
N ARG A 409 19.75 36.94 10.44
CA ARG A 409 19.31 36.14 9.29
C ARG A 409 17.79 36.20 9.12
N GLY A 410 17.33 36.27 7.87
CA GLY A 410 15.91 36.18 7.51
C GLY A 410 15.30 34.82 7.82
N ALA A 411 13.97 34.76 7.88
CA ALA A 411 13.23 33.57 8.26
C ALA A 411 13.44 32.38 7.31
N LEU A 412 13.63 32.61 6.01
CA LEU A 412 13.98 31.54 5.06
C LEU A 412 15.29 30.85 5.43
N LEU A 413 16.31 31.60 5.87
CA LEU A 413 17.59 31.01 6.28
C LEU A 413 17.48 30.33 7.65
N LYS A 414 16.66 30.88 8.56
CA LYS A 414 16.38 30.25 9.87
C LYS A 414 15.62 28.93 9.72
N ALA A 415 14.76 28.84 8.71
CA ALA A 415 13.95 27.67 8.39
C ALA A 415 14.65 26.67 7.45
N ASN A 416 15.96 26.83 7.19
CA ASN A 416 16.68 25.96 6.26
C ASN A 416 16.59 24.49 6.69
N ASP A 417 16.37 23.61 5.71
CA ASP A 417 16.11 22.18 5.86
C ASP A 417 14.80 21.85 6.64
N GLY A 418 14.03 22.88 7.00
CA GLY A 418 12.77 22.79 7.74
C GLY A 418 11.60 23.37 6.97
N THR A 419 10.72 24.06 7.71
CA THR A 419 9.48 24.66 7.19
C THR A 419 9.31 26.10 7.66
N LEU A 420 9.01 26.99 6.72
CA LEU A 420 8.61 28.37 6.96
C LEU A 420 7.10 28.52 6.70
N VAL A 421 6.38 28.96 7.72
CA VAL A 421 4.98 29.36 7.61
C VAL A 421 4.90 30.87 7.42
N ILE A 422 4.24 31.30 6.35
CA ILE A 422 3.97 32.72 6.07
C ILE A 422 2.50 32.99 6.35
N ARG A 423 2.21 33.62 7.49
CA ARG A 423 0.87 34.07 7.86
C ARG A 423 0.50 35.33 7.10
N ALA A 424 -0.76 35.40 6.66
CA ALA A 424 -1.32 36.51 5.90
C ALA A 424 -0.52 36.78 4.59
N VAL A 425 -0.30 35.73 3.79
CA VAL A 425 0.42 35.84 2.51
C VAL A 425 -0.25 36.84 1.55
N ASP A 426 -1.55 37.06 1.71
CA ASP A 426 -2.35 38.07 1.00
C ASP A 426 -1.86 39.51 1.26
N LYS A 427 -1.07 39.74 2.31
CA LYS A 427 -0.53 41.05 2.70
C LYS A 427 0.88 41.32 2.17
N LEU A 428 1.48 40.35 1.47
CA LEU A 428 2.78 40.57 0.86
C LEU A 428 2.69 41.57 -0.27
N GLU A 429 3.59 42.54 -0.28
CA GLU A 429 3.68 43.52 -1.37
C GLU A 429 4.33 42.91 -2.62
N LEU A 430 4.01 43.42 -3.80
CA LEU A 430 4.46 42.85 -5.09
C LEU A 430 5.99 42.62 -5.19
N PRO A 431 6.87 43.51 -4.68
CA PRO A 431 8.32 43.26 -4.68
C PRO A 431 8.69 42.03 -3.84
N VAL A 432 8.04 41.84 -2.70
CA VAL A 432 8.29 40.73 -1.77
C VAL A 432 7.80 39.41 -2.37
N GLN A 433 6.64 39.44 -3.05
CA GLN A 433 6.12 38.28 -3.80
C GLN A 433 7.09 37.78 -4.88
N ARG A 434 7.80 38.70 -5.58
CA ARG A 434 8.81 38.34 -6.59
C ARG A 434 10.01 37.60 -5.96
N TYR A 435 10.47 38.06 -4.80
CA TYR A 435 11.55 37.40 -4.07
C TYR A 435 11.12 36.03 -3.56
N LEU A 436 9.90 35.93 -3.02
CA LEU A 436 9.34 34.67 -2.54
C LEU A 436 9.23 33.63 -3.67
N LEU A 437 8.73 34.05 -4.84
CA LEU A 437 8.68 33.20 -6.03
C LEU A 437 10.07 32.69 -6.44
N SER A 438 11.08 33.56 -6.38
CA SER A 438 12.46 33.20 -6.72
C SER A 438 13.04 32.21 -5.71
N ALA A 439 12.80 32.42 -4.41
CA ALA A 439 13.21 31.50 -3.35
C ALA A 439 12.58 30.12 -3.52
N ILE A 440 11.28 30.04 -3.86
CA ILE A 440 10.59 28.76 -4.08
C ILE A 440 11.11 28.05 -5.35
N ARG A 441 11.14 28.75 -6.50
CA ARG A 441 11.45 28.11 -7.79
C ARG A 441 12.93 27.82 -8.00
N LYS A 442 13.81 28.75 -7.58
CA LYS A 442 15.26 28.66 -7.84
C LYS A 442 16.03 28.10 -6.65
N LYS A 443 15.38 27.86 -5.50
CA LYS A 443 16.03 27.52 -4.21
C LYS A 443 17.15 28.49 -3.83
N ARG A 444 17.07 29.72 -4.31
CA ARG A 444 18.06 30.78 -4.09
C ARG A 444 17.46 32.16 -4.28
N PHE A 445 17.99 33.13 -3.55
CA PHE A 445 17.66 34.56 -3.72
C PHE A 445 18.91 35.41 -3.54
N GLY A 446 18.96 36.58 -4.19
CA GLY A 446 20.09 37.51 -4.17
C GLY A 446 19.59 38.95 -4.28
N LEU A 447 20.48 39.92 -4.05
CA LEU A 447 20.17 41.34 -4.29
C LEU A 447 19.97 41.56 -5.80
N LEU A 448 18.98 42.39 -6.17
CA LEU A 448 18.48 42.51 -7.54
C LEU A 448 19.49 43.05 -8.56
N ASP A 449 20.62 43.59 -8.09
CA ASP A 449 21.53 44.36 -8.92
C ASP A 449 22.49 43.48 -9.74
N ILE A 450 22.80 42.24 -9.31
CA ILE A 450 23.74 41.33 -10.00
C ILE A 450 23.38 39.85 -9.74
N GLU A 451 23.01 39.07 -10.77
CA GLU A 451 22.54 37.67 -10.65
C GLU A 451 23.58 36.66 -10.08
N ASN A 452 24.86 37.03 -10.01
CA ASN A 452 25.98 36.17 -9.59
C ASN A 452 26.77 36.67 -8.37
N GLU A 453 26.46 37.85 -7.81
CA GLU A 453 27.07 38.30 -6.56
C GLU A 453 26.07 38.16 -5.39
N SER A 454 26.54 37.63 -4.25
CA SER A 454 25.77 37.54 -2.99
C SER A 454 24.49 36.69 -3.02
N VAL A 455 24.52 35.51 -3.63
CA VAL A 455 23.36 34.60 -3.66
C VAL A 455 23.28 33.73 -2.39
N GLN A 456 22.12 33.74 -1.73
CA GLN A 456 21.78 32.82 -0.63
C GLN A 456 21.05 31.60 -1.19
N ARG A 457 21.56 30.39 -0.92
CA ARG A 457 20.86 29.12 -1.22
C ARG A 457 19.99 28.73 -0.03
N VAL A 458 18.77 28.29 -0.30
CA VAL A 458 17.83 27.85 0.74
C VAL A 458 17.09 26.59 0.31
N ASP A 459 17.03 25.61 1.20
CA ASP A 459 16.16 24.44 1.07
C ASP A 459 15.07 24.47 2.15
N THR A 460 14.17 25.44 2.03
CA THR A 460 13.07 25.65 2.99
C THR A 460 11.74 25.31 2.36
N ARG A 461 10.92 24.52 3.06
CA ARG A 461 9.55 24.22 2.64
C ARG A 461 8.70 25.41 3.02
N ILE A 462 7.83 25.87 2.12
CA ILE A 462 6.96 27.01 2.39
C ILE A 462 5.52 26.53 2.59
N ILE A 463 4.90 26.99 3.68
CA ILE A 463 3.46 26.88 3.86
C ILE A 463 2.91 28.31 3.97
N ALA A 464 2.08 28.71 3.02
CA ALA A 464 1.47 30.02 2.98
C ALA A 464 0.04 29.96 3.53
N CYS A 465 -0.33 30.89 4.41
CA CYS A 465 -1.65 30.95 5.02
C CYS A 465 -2.36 32.25 4.65
N THR A 466 -3.65 32.15 4.31
CA THR A 466 -4.49 33.31 3.98
C THR A 466 -5.92 33.11 4.49
N SER A 467 -6.57 34.20 4.88
CA SER A 467 -8.02 34.27 5.12
C SER A 467 -8.78 34.99 4.02
N LYS A 468 -8.07 35.43 2.97
CA LYS A 468 -8.64 36.13 1.82
C LYS A 468 -8.57 35.29 0.56
N ASP A 469 -9.52 35.53 -0.32
CA ASP A 469 -9.55 35.00 -1.68
C ASP A 469 -8.40 35.62 -2.51
N LEU A 470 -7.32 34.84 -2.68
CA LEU A 470 -6.17 35.26 -3.49
C LEU A 470 -6.51 35.37 -4.97
N LYS A 471 -7.48 34.61 -5.49
CA LYS A 471 -7.89 34.68 -6.90
C LYS A 471 -8.49 36.05 -7.21
N LYS A 472 -9.31 36.59 -6.29
CA LYS A 472 -9.82 37.96 -6.41
C LYS A 472 -8.68 38.99 -6.41
N MET A 473 -7.69 38.82 -5.52
CA MET A 473 -6.53 39.72 -5.47
C MET A 473 -5.63 39.66 -6.72
N VAL A 474 -5.55 38.50 -7.38
CA VAL A 474 -4.89 38.37 -8.69
C VAL A 474 -5.62 39.20 -9.74
N ASN A 475 -6.95 39.13 -9.78
CA ASN A 475 -7.76 39.91 -10.72
C ASN A 475 -7.65 41.43 -10.47
N GLU A 476 -7.45 41.84 -9.22
CA GLU A 476 -7.22 43.22 -8.81
C GLU A 476 -5.76 43.69 -9.04
N GLY A 477 -4.86 42.83 -9.52
CA GLY A 477 -3.44 43.15 -9.74
C GLY A 477 -2.60 43.28 -8.46
N ARG A 478 -3.15 42.89 -7.30
CA ARG A 478 -2.50 42.98 -5.99
C ARG A 478 -1.69 41.75 -5.62
N PHE A 479 -1.93 40.63 -6.31
CA PHE A 479 -1.19 39.39 -6.12
C PHE A 479 -0.73 38.84 -7.47
N ARG A 480 0.51 38.36 -7.54
CA ARG A 480 1.06 37.85 -8.80
C ARG A 480 0.42 36.52 -9.19
N LYS A 481 0.00 36.44 -10.45
CA LYS A 481 -0.63 35.25 -11.03
C LYS A 481 0.27 34.00 -10.98
N ASP A 482 1.57 34.17 -11.19
CA ASP A 482 2.55 33.08 -11.17
C ASP A 482 2.76 32.48 -9.77
N LEU A 483 2.90 33.32 -8.75
CA LEU A 483 2.97 32.88 -7.36
C LEU A 483 1.66 32.23 -6.90
N TYR A 484 0.51 32.77 -7.33
CA TYR A 484 -0.79 32.18 -7.00
C TYR A 484 -0.91 30.73 -7.50
N TYR A 485 -0.62 30.46 -8.78
CA TYR A 485 -0.73 29.10 -9.30
C TYR A 485 0.27 28.14 -8.64
N LEU A 486 1.47 28.61 -8.32
CA LEU A 486 2.47 27.81 -7.62
C LEU A 486 1.99 27.38 -6.23
N LEU A 487 1.39 28.29 -5.48
CA LEU A 487 0.85 28.02 -4.14
C LEU A 487 -0.45 27.20 -4.20
N LYS A 488 -1.36 27.52 -5.13
CA LYS A 488 -2.68 26.89 -5.24
C LYS A 488 -2.63 25.43 -5.71
N ALA A 489 -1.55 25.01 -6.37
CA ALA A 489 -1.35 23.63 -6.80
C ALA A 489 -1.48 22.61 -5.66
N PHE A 490 -1.05 22.99 -4.44
CA PHE A 490 -1.24 22.21 -3.22
C PHE A 490 -2.06 23.02 -2.21
N GLY A 491 -3.29 23.36 -2.61
CA GLY A 491 -4.22 24.13 -1.79
C GLY A 491 -5.05 23.25 -0.85
N ILE A 492 -5.16 23.66 0.40
CA ILE A 492 -6.04 23.07 1.41
C ILE A 492 -6.95 24.17 1.94
N THR A 493 -8.25 23.95 1.89
CA THR A 493 -9.24 24.88 2.45
C THR A 493 -9.83 24.27 3.71
N LEU A 494 -9.70 24.98 4.83
CA LEU A 494 -10.33 24.60 6.09
C LEU A 494 -11.79 25.09 6.11
N PRO A 495 -12.76 24.22 6.46
CA PRO A 495 -14.17 24.61 6.55
C PRO A 495 -14.39 25.64 7.67
N LYS A 496 -15.46 26.43 7.54
CA LYS A 496 -15.86 27.39 8.58
C LYS A 496 -16.37 26.66 9.82
N ALA A 497 -16.26 27.27 11.01
CA ALA A 497 -16.96 26.82 12.23
C ALA A 497 -18.44 26.48 12.01
N SER A 498 -19.16 27.31 11.24
CA SER A 498 -20.58 27.08 10.95
C SER A 498 -20.86 25.83 10.10
N GLU A 499 -19.88 25.31 9.36
CA GLU A 499 -20.00 24.11 8.53
C GLU A 499 -19.66 22.83 9.30
N ARG A 500 -19.11 22.95 10.53
CA ARG A 500 -18.61 21.86 11.37
C ARG A 500 -19.29 21.83 12.74
N ARG A 501 -20.59 21.52 12.74
CA ARG A 501 -21.43 21.49 13.96
C ARG A 501 -20.88 20.59 15.07
N MET A 502 -20.33 19.43 14.72
CA MET A 502 -19.75 18.50 15.69
C MET A 502 -18.54 19.10 16.42
N ASP A 503 -17.70 19.86 15.72
CA ASP A 503 -16.56 20.57 16.31
C ASP A 503 -17.05 21.65 17.29
N LEU A 504 -18.10 22.39 16.92
CA LEU A 504 -18.72 23.39 17.80
C LEU A 504 -19.27 22.77 19.09
N GLU A 505 -19.84 21.57 19.03
CA GLU A 505 -20.32 20.85 20.22
C GLU A 505 -19.17 20.49 21.17
N ILE A 506 -18.07 19.95 20.63
CA ILE A 506 -16.87 19.59 21.40
C ILE A 506 -16.26 20.83 22.04
N LEU A 507 -16.09 21.91 21.26
CA LEU A 507 -15.52 23.17 21.73
C LEU A 507 -16.41 23.85 22.77
N LEU A 508 -17.73 23.84 22.58
CA LEU A 508 -18.68 24.37 23.56
C LEU A 508 -18.54 23.65 24.89
N ASP A 509 -18.51 22.30 24.89
CA ASP A 509 -18.35 21.53 26.11
C ASP A 509 -16.99 21.79 26.79
N GLU A 510 -15.91 21.92 26.02
CA GLU A 510 -14.57 22.25 26.52
C GLU A 510 -14.54 23.64 27.18
N TYR A 511 -14.97 24.68 26.46
CA TYR A 511 -14.97 26.06 26.96
C TYR A 511 -15.94 26.25 28.13
N TYR A 512 -17.14 25.66 28.03
CA TYR A 512 -18.13 25.71 29.10
C TYR A 512 -17.56 25.15 30.41
N LYS A 513 -16.96 23.96 30.37
CA LYS A 513 -16.33 23.34 31.53
C LYS A 513 -15.15 24.18 32.04
N LYS A 514 -14.26 24.60 31.15
CA LYS A 514 -13.08 25.43 31.46
C LYS A 514 -13.46 26.68 32.25
N TYR A 515 -14.48 27.40 31.82
CA TYR A 515 -14.86 28.67 32.45
C TYR A 515 -15.74 28.52 33.70
N LEU A 516 -16.50 27.43 33.82
CA LEU A 516 -17.16 27.08 35.09
C LEU A 516 -16.12 26.84 36.18
N GLU A 517 -15.08 26.06 35.88
CA GLU A 517 -13.98 25.78 36.81
C GLU A 517 -13.18 27.04 37.13
N ARG A 518 -12.76 27.79 36.09
CA ARG A 518 -11.93 29.00 36.24
C ARG A 518 -12.59 30.09 37.08
N HIS A 519 -13.90 30.28 36.95
CA HIS A 519 -14.64 31.29 37.71
C HIS A 519 -15.37 30.73 38.92
N THR A 520 -15.18 29.44 39.22
CA THR A 520 -15.81 28.73 40.35
C THR A 520 -17.33 28.93 40.35
N ARG A 521 -17.94 28.88 39.16
CA ARG A 521 -19.39 29.02 38.96
C ARG A 521 -20.01 27.66 38.75
N TYR A 522 -21.30 27.55 39.07
CA TYR A 522 -22.08 26.35 38.79
C TYR A 522 -23.37 26.75 38.08
N HIS A 523 -23.29 26.81 36.75
CA HIS A 523 -24.44 27.00 35.88
C HIS A 523 -24.76 25.69 35.15
N VAL A 524 -25.99 25.56 34.68
CA VAL A 524 -26.45 24.44 33.85
C VAL A 524 -27.08 25.02 32.59
N LEU A 525 -26.55 24.64 31.43
CA LEU A 525 -27.07 25.03 30.12
C LEU A 525 -28.35 24.23 29.83
N THR A 526 -29.47 24.90 29.51
CA THR A 526 -30.66 24.17 29.04
C THR A 526 -30.46 23.63 27.61
N PRO A 527 -31.20 22.58 27.19
CA PRO A 527 -31.12 22.08 25.82
C PRO A 527 -31.40 23.17 24.77
N GLU A 528 -32.38 24.04 25.05
CA GLU A 528 -32.73 25.20 24.20
C GLU A 528 -31.58 26.22 24.10
N ALA A 529 -30.90 26.50 25.22
CA ALA A 529 -29.74 27.38 25.25
C ALA A 529 -28.58 26.81 24.43
N ARG A 530 -28.33 25.51 24.57
CA ARG A 530 -27.32 24.79 23.79
C ARG A 530 -27.61 24.89 22.29
N GLU A 531 -28.85 24.61 21.88
CA GLU A 531 -29.23 24.65 20.47
C GLU A 531 -29.03 26.04 19.85
N LYS A 532 -29.39 27.11 20.58
CA LYS A 532 -29.19 28.48 20.10
C LYS A 532 -27.70 28.80 19.85
N ILE A 533 -26.82 28.39 20.75
CA ILE A 533 -25.36 28.55 20.58
C ILE A 533 -24.86 27.78 19.35
N LEU A 534 -25.30 26.54 19.17
CA LEU A 534 -24.87 25.69 18.05
C LEU A 534 -25.43 26.15 16.70
N SER A 535 -26.59 26.80 16.69
CA SER A 535 -27.23 27.34 15.49
C SER A 535 -26.68 28.70 15.04
N PHE A 536 -25.92 29.38 15.90
CA PHE A 536 -25.40 30.71 15.62
C PHE A 536 -24.24 30.68 14.61
N GLN A 537 -24.17 31.68 13.73
CA GLN A 537 -23.08 31.81 12.76
C GLN A 537 -21.85 32.44 13.43
N TRP A 538 -20.95 31.59 13.92
CA TRP A 538 -19.67 32.00 14.50
C TRP A 538 -18.68 32.42 13.40
N ASP A 539 -18.93 33.56 12.76
CA ASP A 539 -18.13 34.11 11.64
C ASP A 539 -16.66 34.31 11.99
N ASN A 540 -16.35 34.64 13.25
CA ASN A 540 -14.99 34.78 13.77
C ASN A 540 -14.49 33.55 14.54
N ASN A 541 -15.12 32.39 14.29
CA ASN A 541 -14.62 31.05 14.66
C ASN A 541 -14.50 30.81 16.19
N ASP A 542 -13.59 29.93 16.60
CA ASP A 542 -13.38 29.47 17.99
C ASP A 542 -13.18 30.59 19.02
N VAL A 543 -12.46 31.67 18.66
CA VAL A 543 -12.18 32.80 19.56
C VAL A 543 -13.48 33.51 19.96
N GLN A 544 -14.41 33.63 19.01
CA GLN A 544 -15.71 34.25 19.24
C GLN A 544 -16.56 33.39 20.18
N LEU A 545 -16.60 32.07 19.95
CA LEU A 545 -17.31 31.11 20.80
C LEU A 545 -16.73 31.07 22.22
N GLU A 546 -15.39 31.02 22.35
CA GLU A 546 -14.69 31.01 23.64
C GLU A 546 -15.04 32.26 24.46
N SER A 547 -14.92 33.44 23.84
CA SER A 547 -15.24 34.73 24.46
C SER A 547 -16.71 34.83 24.86
N PHE A 548 -17.62 34.30 24.03
CA PHE A 548 -19.04 34.24 24.34
C PHE A 548 -19.31 33.34 25.54
N CYS A 549 -18.70 32.15 25.60
CA CYS A 549 -18.86 31.22 26.72
C CYS A 549 -18.39 31.84 28.04
N GLU A 550 -17.24 32.51 28.03
CA GLU A 550 -16.73 33.24 29.21
C GLU A 550 -17.72 34.33 29.65
N ARG A 551 -18.19 35.16 28.71
CA ARG A 551 -19.15 36.23 28.98
C ARG A 551 -20.47 35.69 29.53
N MET A 552 -20.98 34.61 28.94
CA MET A 552 -22.21 33.94 29.35
C MET A 552 -22.10 33.43 30.79
N ILE A 553 -21.00 32.77 31.14
CA ILE A 553 -20.78 32.24 32.49
C ILE A 553 -20.61 33.36 33.51
N LEU A 554 -19.94 34.46 33.15
CA LEU A 554 -19.73 35.60 34.06
C LEU A 554 -21.00 36.41 34.34
N THR A 555 -21.88 36.53 33.36
CA THR A 555 -23.07 37.40 33.45
C THR A 555 -24.36 36.64 33.78
N ALA A 556 -24.32 35.30 33.80
CA ALA A 556 -25.45 34.48 34.23
C ALA A 556 -25.77 34.72 35.71
N THR A 557 -26.94 35.29 35.98
CA THR A 557 -27.43 35.53 37.35
C THR A 557 -28.19 34.33 37.93
N ARG A 558 -28.67 33.43 37.07
CA ARG A 558 -29.45 32.24 37.44
C ARG A 558 -28.63 30.97 37.26
N ARG A 559 -28.92 29.95 38.07
CA ARG A 559 -28.26 28.63 37.96
C ARG A 559 -28.53 27.95 36.63
N LYS A 560 -29.77 28.01 36.12
CA LYS A 560 -30.12 27.52 34.78
C LYS A 560 -30.00 28.65 33.76
N ILE A 561 -29.19 28.45 32.75
CA ILE A 561 -29.02 29.36 31.61
C ILE A 561 -30.07 28.96 30.57
N SER A 562 -31.11 29.80 30.42
CA SER A 562 -32.23 29.58 29.50
C SER A 562 -31.90 30.05 28.07
N GLY A 563 -32.62 29.53 27.07
CA GLY A 563 -32.47 29.96 25.68
C GLY A 563 -32.84 31.43 25.42
N GLU A 564 -33.73 32.03 26.21
CA GLU A 564 -34.04 33.47 26.12
C GLU A 564 -32.80 34.32 26.45
N TYR A 565 -32.19 34.10 27.62
CA TYR A 565 -30.97 34.77 28.03
C TYR A 565 -29.81 34.61 27.03
N VAL A 566 -29.62 33.42 26.44
CA VAL A 566 -28.60 33.23 25.40
C VAL A 566 -28.90 34.07 24.17
N GLN A 567 -30.16 34.14 23.73
CA GLN A 567 -30.55 34.98 22.60
C GLN A 567 -30.32 36.45 22.88
N ASP A 568 -30.75 36.94 24.04
CA ASP A 568 -30.54 38.32 24.44
C ASP A 568 -29.05 38.67 24.47
N LEU A 569 -28.21 37.73 24.92
CA LEU A 569 -26.76 37.91 24.95
C LEU A 569 -26.14 37.92 23.54
N LEU A 570 -26.60 37.05 22.64
CA LEU A 570 -26.15 37.03 21.24
C LEU A 570 -26.55 38.32 20.52
N ASP A 571 -27.81 38.73 20.64
CA ASP A 571 -28.35 39.95 20.04
C ASP A 571 -27.62 41.19 20.56
N SER A 572 -27.31 41.22 21.86
CA SER A 572 -26.56 42.32 22.48
C SER A 572 -25.10 42.39 22.05
N LEU A 573 -24.45 41.26 21.76
CA LEU A 573 -23.02 41.23 21.46
C LEU A 573 -22.71 41.37 19.97
N TYR A 574 -23.59 40.87 19.09
CA TYR A 574 -23.30 40.71 17.68
C TYR A 574 -24.30 41.43 16.74
N ASP A 575 -25.21 42.24 17.27
CA ASP A 575 -26.17 43.10 16.55
C ASP A 575 -26.80 42.40 15.32
N LEU A 576 -27.47 41.26 15.55
CA LEU A 576 -28.17 40.47 14.53
C LEU A 576 -29.33 41.22 13.82
N SER A 577 -29.60 42.48 14.21
CA SER A 577 -30.76 43.26 13.76
C SER A 577 -30.58 43.99 12.41
N GLU A 578 -29.43 43.87 11.74
CA GLU A 578 -29.19 44.50 10.42
C GLU A 578 -29.00 43.53 9.23
N GLN A 579 -29.15 42.21 9.39
CA GLN A 579 -29.08 41.29 8.23
C GLN A 579 -30.47 40.85 7.73
N GLU A 580 -30.74 41.24 6.48
CA GLU A 580 -31.87 40.93 5.59
C GLU A 580 -33.18 41.72 5.75
N VAL A 581 -33.17 42.99 5.30
CA VAL A 581 -34.20 43.43 4.34
C VAL A 581 -33.54 43.48 2.97
N LYS A 582 -33.80 42.48 2.12
CA LYS A 582 -33.56 42.59 0.68
C LYS A 582 -34.49 43.67 0.12
N ILE A 583 -33.98 44.89 0.00
CA ILE A 583 -34.63 45.93 -0.80
C ILE A 583 -34.07 45.82 -2.22
N PRO A 584 -34.90 45.65 -3.27
CA PRO A 584 -34.44 45.71 -4.64
C PRO A 584 -33.79 47.08 -4.91
N GLN A 585 -32.67 47.08 -5.63
CA GLN A 585 -32.00 48.29 -6.03
C GLN A 585 -32.87 49.12 -6.99
N THR A 586 -33.47 50.20 -6.51
CA THR A 586 -33.75 51.39 -7.31
C THR A 586 -33.40 52.64 -6.49
N SER A 587 -32.44 53.39 -7.01
CA SER A 587 -31.89 54.61 -6.45
C SER A 587 -32.81 55.80 -6.73
N SER A 588 -33.79 56.07 -5.85
CA SER A 588 -34.45 57.38 -5.74
C SER A 588 -35.16 57.66 -4.40
N ASP A 589 -35.45 56.67 -3.56
CA ASP A 589 -36.34 56.85 -2.39
C ASP A 589 -35.68 56.91 -0.99
N ARG A 590 -34.34 56.92 -0.90
CA ARG A 590 -33.65 56.90 0.41
C ARG A 590 -33.99 58.09 1.33
N GLY A 591 -34.26 59.27 0.77
CA GLY A 591 -34.60 60.45 1.58
C GLY A 591 -36.01 60.38 2.20
N PHE A 592 -36.97 59.77 1.50
CA PHE A 592 -38.38 59.78 1.90
C PHE A 592 -38.68 58.77 3.03
N LEU A 593 -37.97 57.64 3.04
CA LEU A 593 -38.11 56.58 4.05
C LEU A 593 -37.49 56.93 5.41
N GLU A 594 -36.43 57.74 5.43
CA GLU A 594 -35.83 58.22 6.70
C GLU A 594 -36.69 59.29 7.38
N GLU A 595 -37.29 60.21 6.61
CA GLU A 595 -38.21 61.22 7.17
C GLU A 595 -39.49 60.59 7.76
N ALA A 596 -40.04 59.55 7.12
CA ALA A 596 -41.19 58.82 7.64
C ALA A 596 -40.89 58.13 8.99
N LYS A 597 -39.74 57.47 9.12
CA LYS A 597 -39.30 56.85 10.39
C LYS A 597 -39.08 57.88 11.50
N ILE A 598 -38.48 59.03 11.18
CA ILE A 598 -38.26 60.12 12.15
C ILE A 598 -39.60 60.67 12.65
N LYS A 599 -40.57 60.82 11.75
CA LYS A 599 -41.93 61.27 12.08
C LYS A 599 -42.65 60.27 12.99
N ASP A 600 -42.60 58.99 12.68
CA ASP A 600 -43.24 57.94 13.49
C ASP A 600 -42.68 57.87 14.93
N ILE A 601 -41.35 58.06 15.08
CA ILE A 601 -40.71 58.09 16.41
C ILE A 601 -41.14 59.34 17.20
N ARG A 602 -41.21 60.52 16.56
CA ARG A 602 -41.70 61.74 17.22
C ARG A 602 -43.16 61.63 17.62
N ASP A 603 -44.01 61.12 16.73
CA ASP A 603 -45.45 60.98 16.97
C ASP A 603 -45.70 59.97 18.10
N ALA A 604 -44.95 58.86 18.13
CA ALA A 604 -45.01 57.89 19.23
C ALA A 604 -44.47 58.46 20.55
N LEU A 605 -43.42 59.29 20.54
CA LEU A 605 -42.93 59.97 21.75
C LEU A 605 -43.96 60.98 22.27
N MET A 606 -44.61 61.75 21.40
CA MET A 606 -45.68 62.67 21.79
C MET A 606 -46.90 61.93 22.33
N ARG A 607 -47.33 60.86 21.66
CA ARG A 607 -48.52 60.06 22.04
C ARG A 607 -48.38 59.40 23.42
N TYR A 608 -47.15 59.04 23.81
CA TYR A 608 -46.86 58.44 25.12
C TYR A 608 -46.15 59.40 26.08
N ASN A 609 -46.24 60.72 25.84
CA ASN A 609 -45.76 61.77 26.74
C ASN A 609 -44.28 61.61 27.17
N GLY A 610 -43.43 61.15 26.24
CA GLY A 610 -42.01 60.90 26.48
C GLY A 610 -41.67 59.62 27.25
N ASN A 611 -42.64 58.75 27.54
CA ASN A 611 -42.39 57.49 28.22
C ASN A 611 -41.70 56.47 27.29
N ARG A 612 -40.38 56.41 27.38
CA ARG A 612 -39.50 55.60 26.54
C ARG A 612 -39.83 54.10 26.54
N MET A 613 -40.34 53.55 27.65
CA MET A 613 -40.74 52.13 27.68
C MET A 613 -42.00 51.87 26.87
N LEU A 614 -43.02 52.72 27.01
CA LEU A 614 -44.27 52.58 26.26
C LEU A 614 -44.08 52.89 24.77
N THR A 615 -43.27 53.89 24.45
CA THR A 615 -42.93 54.23 23.06
C THR A 615 -42.15 53.10 22.39
N ALA A 616 -41.15 52.52 23.05
CA ALA A 616 -40.39 51.39 22.53
C ALA A 616 -41.29 50.17 22.29
N LYS A 617 -42.19 49.88 23.24
CA LYS A 617 -43.18 48.80 23.12
C LYS A 617 -44.18 49.03 21.96
N HIS A 618 -44.65 50.26 21.75
CA HIS A 618 -45.55 50.59 20.64
C HIS A 618 -44.88 50.50 19.27
N LEU A 619 -43.60 50.91 19.19
CA LEU A 619 -42.80 50.83 17.97
C LEU A 619 -42.20 49.43 17.74
N ASN A 620 -42.47 48.48 18.63
CA ASN A 620 -41.94 47.12 18.61
C ASN A 620 -40.40 47.06 18.53
N ILE A 621 -39.73 47.98 19.25
CA ILE A 621 -38.27 48.07 19.36
C ILE A 621 -37.86 48.07 20.83
N SER A 622 -36.58 47.80 21.11
CA SER A 622 -36.05 47.91 22.47
C SER A 622 -35.91 49.39 22.90
N THR A 623 -35.85 49.63 24.22
CA THR A 623 -35.61 50.98 24.77
C THR A 623 -34.23 51.53 24.42
N SER A 624 -33.23 50.67 24.20
CA SER A 624 -31.90 51.08 23.75
C SER A 624 -31.89 51.45 22.27
N THR A 625 -32.66 50.75 21.42
CA THR A 625 -32.85 51.10 20.01
C THR A 625 -33.56 52.46 19.87
N LEU A 626 -34.61 52.70 20.67
CA LEU A 626 -35.28 54.00 20.73
C LEU A 626 -34.31 55.12 21.13
N TRP A 627 -33.48 54.90 22.16
CA TRP A 627 -32.48 55.88 22.58
C TRP A 627 -31.42 56.16 21.50
N ARG A 628 -30.98 55.12 20.77
CA ARG A 628 -30.04 55.25 19.65
C ARG A 628 -30.64 56.06 18.50
N TYR A 629 -31.91 55.84 18.14
CA TYR A 629 -32.59 56.64 17.13
C TYR A 629 -32.80 58.09 17.55
N MET A 630 -33.19 58.34 18.81
CA MET A 630 -33.28 59.70 19.33
C MET A 630 -31.94 60.44 19.24
N LYS A 631 -30.83 59.76 19.56
CA LYS A 631 -29.48 60.33 19.47
C LYS A 631 -29.00 60.53 18.03
N LYS A 632 -29.29 59.59 17.13
CA LYS A 632 -28.88 59.66 15.71
C LYS A 632 -29.64 60.75 14.95
N TYR A 633 -30.92 60.93 15.25
CA TYR A 633 -31.82 61.83 14.52
C TYR A 633 -32.16 63.14 15.28
N GLY A 634 -31.56 63.36 16.46
CA GLY A 634 -31.73 64.57 17.26
C GLY A 634 -33.16 64.81 17.75
N ILE A 635 -33.85 63.77 18.23
CA ILE A 635 -35.23 63.80 18.73
C ILE A 635 -35.28 63.89 20.24
#